data_AF-A0A952YTV6-F1
#
_entry.id   AF-A0A952YTV6-F1
#
_cell.length_a   1.000
_cell.length_b   1.000
_cell.length_c   1.000
_cell.angle_alpha   90.00
_cell.angle_beta   90.00
_cell.angle_gamma   90.00
#
_symmetry.space_group_name_H-M   'P 1'
#
loop_
_entity.id
_entity.type
_entity.pdbx_description
1 polymer ?
#
loop_
_entity_poly.entity_id
_entity_poly.type
_entity_poly.pdbx_seq_one_letter_code
_entity_poly.pdbx_strand_id
1 'polypeptide(L)'
;MYSVSVPVRGRGATFNPQHRFATRQSEPADDGWYREDGQPPVLSTEVREEHARSLIVRNDSPDLHFNLSVNPYRGCEHGCIYCYARPNHGYVGLSPGLDFESRLFVKVDAAERLRAELDAPAYRCEPINLGSATDAYQPIERRYGLTRKLIEVMSARRQPFTIVTKSSLIERDIDLLAPLARDGLVGVYVTVTTLDPDLARHWEPRAAAPWRRLQTIRRLREAGIPVGVSLA
;
A
#
# COMPACT_ATOMS: atom_id res chain seq x y z
N MET A 1 8.32 25.44 -20.65
CA MET A 1 7.49 24.42 -21.32
C MET A 1 7.69 23.14 -20.52
N TYR A 2 6.72 22.73 -19.69
CA TYR A 2 6.87 21.54 -18.85
C TYR A 2 7.16 20.35 -19.77
N SER A 3 8.38 19.81 -19.68
CA SER A 3 8.75 18.58 -20.37
C SER A 3 7.72 17.52 -19.98
N VAL A 4 6.86 17.16 -20.93
CA VAL A 4 5.91 16.07 -20.76
C VAL A 4 6.78 14.83 -20.72
N SER A 5 7.11 14.36 -19.52
CA SER A 5 7.82 13.09 -19.36
C SER A 5 6.99 12.02 -20.03
N VAL A 6 7.61 11.31 -20.97
CA VAL A 6 7.02 10.15 -21.64
C VAL A 6 6.47 9.22 -20.56
N PRO A 7 5.18 8.82 -20.63
CA PRO A 7 4.59 7.93 -19.63
C PRO A 7 5.45 6.67 -19.45
N VAL A 8 5.88 6.41 -18.22
CA VAL A 8 6.69 5.23 -17.92
C VAL A 8 5.76 4.03 -17.82
N ARG A 9 6.01 2.99 -18.62
CA ARG A 9 5.18 1.77 -18.61
C ARG A 9 5.12 1.17 -17.21
N GLY A 10 3.91 0.83 -16.76
CA GLY A 10 3.68 0.24 -15.43
C GLY A 10 3.70 1.25 -14.28
N ARG A 11 3.66 2.56 -14.59
CA ARG A 11 3.62 3.66 -13.62
C ARG A 11 2.34 4.47 -13.82
N GLY A 12 1.73 4.91 -12.72
CA GLY A 12 0.49 5.70 -12.79
C GLY A 12 0.77 7.20 -12.78
N ALA A 13 1.80 7.64 -12.06
CA ALA A 13 2.26 9.02 -12.15
C ALA A 13 2.97 9.28 -13.49
N THR A 14 2.54 10.32 -14.19
CA THR A 14 3.18 10.77 -15.43
C THR A 14 4.22 11.87 -15.21
N PHE A 15 4.36 12.38 -13.98
CA PHE A 15 5.30 13.43 -13.58
C PHE A 15 5.80 13.22 -12.13
N ASN A 16 6.90 13.87 -11.77
CA ASN A 16 7.53 13.77 -10.44
C ASN A 16 7.66 15.16 -9.78
N PRO A 17 6.55 15.75 -9.26
CA PRO A 17 6.57 17.11 -8.74
C PRO A 17 7.34 17.18 -7.42
N GLN A 18 7.76 18.36 -7.01
CA GLN A 18 8.31 18.52 -5.67
C GLN A 18 7.25 18.29 -4.59
N HIS A 19 7.68 17.78 -3.44
CA HIS A 19 6.78 17.62 -2.30
C HIS A 19 6.46 18.96 -1.64
N ARG A 20 5.30 19.04 -0.97
CA ARG A 20 4.78 20.27 -0.35
C ARG A 20 5.65 20.92 0.73
N PHE A 21 6.68 20.22 1.22
CA PHE A 21 7.59 20.70 2.25
C PHE A 21 8.96 21.11 1.68
N ALA A 22 9.15 21.02 0.36
CA ALA A 22 10.40 21.39 -0.28
C ALA A 22 10.56 22.92 -0.24
N THR A 23 11.72 23.39 0.22
CA THR A 23 12.09 24.81 0.24
C THR A 23 12.96 25.23 -0.95
N ARG A 24 13.44 24.24 -1.74
CA ARG A 24 14.32 24.46 -2.89
C ARG A 24 13.76 23.76 -4.12
N GLN A 25 13.61 24.51 -5.20
CA GLN A 25 13.21 23.99 -6.50
C GLN A 25 14.44 23.53 -7.30
N SER A 26 14.32 22.39 -7.97
CA SER A 26 15.32 21.86 -8.89
C SER A 26 14.60 21.56 -10.20
N GLU A 27 15.15 22.10 -11.28
CA GLU A 27 14.66 21.86 -12.63
C GLU A 27 15.72 21.08 -13.41
N PRO A 28 15.32 20.08 -14.21
CA PRO A 28 16.23 19.45 -15.15
C PRO A 28 16.76 20.50 -16.11
N ALA A 29 18.08 20.64 -16.17
CA ALA A 29 18.77 21.47 -17.16
C ALA A 29 19.69 20.55 -17.96
N ASP A 30 19.70 20.75 -19.28
CA ASP A 30 20.75 20.17 -20.12
C ASP A 30 22.06 20.93 -19.79
N ASP A 31 22.99 20.22 -19.18
CA ASP A 31 24.30 20.74 -18.79
C ASP A 31 25.34 20.57 -19.92
N GLY A 32 24.92 20.07 -21.09
CA GLY A 32 25.78 19.84 -22.26
C GLY A 32 26.62 18.57 -22.15
N TRP A 33 26.42 17.75 -21.12
CA TRP A 33 27.14 16.48 -20.96
C TRP A 33 26.43 15.37 -21.75
N TYR A 34 27.18 14.78 -22.68
CA TYR A 34 26.69 13.71 -23.55
C TYR A 34 26.28 12.47 -22.75
N ARG A 35 25.05 11.98 -22.96
CA ARG A 35 24.61 10.64 -22.52
C ARG A 35 24.68 9.69 -23.71
N GLU A 36 25.51 8.66 -23.60
CA GLU A 36 25.86 7.72 -24.68
C GLU A 36 24.66 7.03 -25.36
N ASP A 37 23.50 6.95 -24.69
CA ASP A 37 22.48 5.96 -25.09
C ASP A 37 21.15 6.56 -25.56
N GLY A 38 20.90 7.87 -25.38
CA GLY A 38 19.64 8.55 -25.76
C GLY A 38 18.35 7.99 -25.13
N GLN A 39 18.41 6.86 -24.43
CA GLN A 39 17.27 6.22 -23.77
C GLN A 39 17.15 6.74 -22.34
N PRO A 40 15.97 7.25 -21.95
CA PRO A 40 15.74 7.61 -20.56
C PRO A 40 15.92 6.36 -19.67
N PRO A 41 16.56 6.49 -18.50
CA PRO A 41 16.79 5.35 -17.62
C PRO A 41 15.46 4.69 -17.26
N VAL A 42 15.44 3.34 -17.32
CA VAL A 42 14.29 2.57 -16.88
C VAL A 42 14.09 2.81 -15.39
N LEU A 43 12.94 3.37 -15.00
CA LEU A 43 12.61 3.62 -13.59
C LEU A 43 12.36 2.30 -12.86
N SER A 44 13.40 1.73 -12.27
CA SER A 44 13.33 0.58 -11.38
C SER A 44 12.66 0.95 -10.05
N THR A 45 12.08 -0.05 -9.37
CA THR A 45 11.64 0.16 -7.98
C THR A 45 12.81 -0.08 -7.05
N GLU A 46 13.16 0.94 -6.26
CA GLU A 46 14.07 0.87 -5.13
C GLU A 46 13.28 0.59 -3.85
N VAL A 47 13.81 -0.32 -3.02
CA VAL A 47 13.21 -0.67 -1.73
C VAL A 47 14.25 -0.47 -0.64
N ARG A 48 13.91 0.32 0.38
CA ARG A 48 14.76 0.58 1.54
C ARG A 48 14.16 -0.08 2.77
N GLU A 49 14.98 -0.80 3.52
CA GLU A 49 14.58 -1.38 4.78
C GLU A 49 14.66 -0.31 5.88
N GLU A 50 13.64 -0.23 6.72
CA GLU A 50 13.57 0.66 7.87
C GLU A 50 13.12 -0.10 9.11
N HIS A 51 13.52 0.42 10.27
CA HIS A 51 13.01 -0.03 11.56
C HIS A 51 11.94 0.94 12.07
N ALA A 52 10.76 0.41 12.36
CA ALA A 52 9.63 1.23 12.79
C ALA A 52 9.78 1.62 14.26
N ARG A 53 9.73 2.93 14.56
CA ARG A 53 9.64 3.41 15.96
C ARG A 53 8.34 2.97 16.62
N SER A 54 7.25 2.99 15.83
CA SER A 54 5.93 2.50 16.21
C SER A 54 5.22 1.99 14.96
N LEU A 55 4.33 1.00 15.14
CA LEU A 55 3.56 0.42 14.04
C LEU A 55 2.07 0.78 14.08
N ILE A 56 1.44 0.75 15.26
CA ILE A 56 0.05 1.15 15.46
C ILE A 56 -0.03 2.67 15.43
N VAL A 57 -0.65 3.20 14.39
CA VAL A 57 -0.92 4.64 14.25
C VAL A 57 -2.35 4.93 14.66
N ARG A 58 -2.53 5.91 15.56
CA ARG A 58 -3.84 6.48 15.88
C ARG A 58 -4.17 7.61 14.90
N ASN A 59 -5.35 7.54 14.32
CA ASN A 59 -5.90 8.52 13.40
C ASN A 59 -6.94 9.36 14.14
N ASP A 60 -6.87 10.67 13.96
CA ASP A 60 -7.83 11.63 14.48
C ASP A 60 -8.40 12.41 13.29
N SER A 61 -9.43 11.85 12.67
CA SER A 61 -10.09 12.43 11.51
C SER A 61 -11.58 12.06 11.54
N PRO A 62 -12.49 13.04 11.38
CA PRO A 62 -13.93 12.76 11.30
C PRO A 62 -14.32 11.97 10.05
N ASP A 63 -13.45 11.93 9.04
CA ASP A 63 -13.71 11.27 7.75
C ASP A 63 -13.32 9.78 7.76
N LEU A 64 -12.66 9.31 8.81
CA LEU A 64 -12.22 7.92 8.92
C LEU A 64 -13.10 7.15 9.92
N HIS A 65 -13.69 6.05 9.47
CA HIS A 65 -14.47 5.15 10.33
C HIS A 65 -13.61 4.21 11.18
N PHE A 66 -12.31 4.47 11.31
CA PHE A 66 -11.39 3.69 12.13
C PHE A 66 -10.38 4.59 12.85
N ASN A 67 -10.03 4.22 14.09
CA ASN A 67 -9.08 4.96 14.90
C ASN A 67 -7.66 4.42 14.76
N LEU A 68 -7.47 3.11 14.62
CA LEU A 68 -6.16 2.49 14.55
C LEU A 68 -5.84 2.01 13.15
N SER A 69 -4.59 2.16 12.73
CA SER A 69 -4.11 1.61 11.46
C SER A 69 -2.70 1.07 11.57
N VAL A 70 -2.42 0.07 10.75
CA VAL A 70 -1.10 -0.54 10.60
C VAL A 70 -0.76 -0.59 9.12
N ASN A 71 0.46 -0.19 8.79
CA ASN A 71 0.97 -0.19 7.43
C ASN A 71 2.39 -0.79 7.41
N PRO A 72 2.60 -1.99 6.84
CA PRO A 72 3.92 -2.65 6.80
C PRO A 72 4.91 -1.95 5.86
N TYR A 73 4.41 -1.12 4.96
CA TYR A 73 5.19 -0.45 3.94
C TYR A 73 4.99 1.07 3.97
N ARG A 74 5.82 1.80 3.23
CA ARG A 74 5.60 3.19 2.83
C ARG A 74 5.75 3.30 1.31
N GLY A 75 4.81 3.98 0.68
CA GLY A 75 4.67 3.96 -0.78
C GLY A 75 3.92 2.71 -1.26
N CYS A 76 3.48 2.72 -2.51
CA CYS A 76 2.72 1.60 -3.05
C CYS A 76 3.04 1.34 -4.53
N GLU A 77 3.52 0.14 -4.82
CA GLU A 77 3.87 -0.30 -6.17
C GLU A 77 2.68 -0.49 -7.10
N HIS A 78 1.44 -0.46 -6.59
CA HIS A 78 0.24 -0.43 -7.44
C HIS A 78 0.20 0.81 -8.34
N GLY A 79 0.84 1.91 -7.92
CA GLY A 79 0.96 3.13 -8.72
C GLY A 79 -0.39 3.77 -9.02
N CYS A 80 -1.37 3.71 -8.13
CA CYS A 80 -2.69 4.29 -8.39
C CYS A 80 -2.58 5.82 -8.51
N ILE A 81 -2.88 6.43 -9.65
CA ILE A 81 -2.68 7.88 -9.86
C ILE A 81 -3.55 8.73 -8.91
N TYR A 82 -4.75 8.24 -8.61
CA TYR A 82 -5.72 8.87 -7.72
C TYR A 82 -5.45 8.62 -6.22
N CYS A 83 -4.33 8.00 -5.86
CA CYS A 83 -4.08 7.58 -4.48
C CYS A 83 -3.92 8.77 -3.51
N TYR A 84 -4.80 8.85 -2.52
CA TYR A 84 -4.77 9.90 -1.49
C TYR A 84 -3.51 9.86 -0.62
N ALA A 85 -2.80 8.73 -0.54
CA ALA A 85 -1.62 8.57 0.30
C ALA A 85 -0.33 9.10 -0.35
N ARG A 86 -0.35 9.45 -1.65
CA ARG A 86 0.79 10.04 -2.37
C ARG A 86 1.48 11.20 -1.64
N PRO A 87 0.76 12.18 -1.05
CA PRO A 87 1.35 13.28 -0.31
C PRO A 87 2.22 12.84 0.89
N ASN A 88 2.03 11.63 1.42
CA ASN A 88 2.81 11.14 2.57
C ASN A 88 4.29 10.94 2.26
N HIS A 89 4.68 10.77 0.99
CA HIS A 89 6.08 10.72 0.59
C HIS A 89 6.82 12.03 0.85
N GLY A 90 6.10 13.15 0.94
CA GLY A 90 6.70 14.42 1.33
C GLY A 90 7.34 14.40 2.71
N TYR A 91 6.85 13.59 3.66
CA TYR A 91 7.42 13.48 5.01
C TYR A 91 8.79 12.79 5.03
N VAL A 92 9.18 12.12 3.93
CA VAL A 92 10.51 11.52 3.76
C VAL A 92 11.32 12.23 2.68
N GLY A 93 10.93 13.47 2.33
CA GLY A 93 11.64 14.28 1.34
C GLY A 93 11.54 13.77 -0.09
N LEU A 94 10.52 12.96 -0.40
CA LEU A 94 10.33 12.35 -1.72
C LEU A 94 9.08 12.91 -2.41
N SER A 95 9.09 12.87 -3.74
CA SER A 95 7.96 13.31 -4.55
C SER A 95 6.69 12.47 -4.31
N PRO A 96 5.49 13.08 -4.32
CA PRO A 96 4.23 12.33 -4.35
C PRO A 96 3.93 11.70 -5.72
N GLY A 97 4.73 11.99 -6.75
CA GLY A 97 4.59 11.45 -8.10
C GLY A 97 5.22 10.06 -8.25
N LEU A 98 6.22 9.96 -9.12
CA LEU A 98 6.91 8.71 -9.42
C LEU A 98 7.66 8.14 -8.22
N ASP A 99 8.18 8.95 -7.31
CA ASP A 99 8.89 8.42 -6.12
C ASP A 99 7.96 7.60 -5.21
N PHE A 100 6.66 7.94 -5.12
CA PHE A 100 5.70 7.21 -4.29
C PHE A 100 5.56 5.72 -4.67
N GLU A 101 5.70 5.42 -5.95
CA GLU A 101 5.50 4.08 -6.52
C GLU A 101 6.81 3.41 -6.96
N SER A 102 7.93 4.14 -6.93
CA SER A 102 9.26 3.64 -7.28
C SER A 102 10.27 3.64 -6.13
N ARG A 103 10.04 4.38 -5.04
CA ARG A 103 10.91 4.40 -3.85
C ARG A 103 10.12 3.99 -2.62
N LEU A 104 10.18 2.71 -2.30
CA LEU A 104 9.41 2.10 -1.23
C LEU A 104 10.24 1.90 0.03
N PHE A 105 9.54 1.86 1.17
CA PHE A 105 10.15 1.51 2.45
C PHE A 105 9.46 0.29 3.04
N VAL A 106 10.23 -0.58 3.66
CA VAL A 106 9.78 -1.82 4.27
C VAL A 106 10.14 -1.80 5.74
N LYS A 107 9.13 -1.91 6.61
CA LYS A 107 9.32 -1.98 8.06
C LYS A 107 9.68 -3.41 8.45
N VAL A 108 10.96 -3.77 8.36
CA VAL A 108 11.41 -5.17 8.50
C VAL A 108 11.11 -5.77 9.88
N ASP A 109 11.03 -4.92 10.91
CA ASP A 109 10.69 -5.29 12.29
C ASP A 109 9.20 -5.15 12.61
N ALA A 110 8.32 -4.95 11.61
CA ALA A 110 6.90 -4.66 11.83
C ALA A 110 6.21 -5.71 12.73
N ALA A 111 6.44 -7.01 12.50
CA ALA A 111 5.82 -8.05 13.32
C ALA A 111 6.27 -8.01 14.79
N GLU A 112 7.56 -7.77 15.03
CA GLU A 112 8.12 -7.63 16.38
C GLU A 112 7.57 -6.40 17.08
N ARG A 113 7.50 -5.27 16.37
CA ARG A 113 6.95 -4.01 16.88
C ARG A 113 5.47 -4.13 17.19
N LEU A 114 4.68 -4.72 16.30
CA LEU A 114 3.25 -4.96 16.54
C LEU A 114 3.04 -5.80 17.79
N ARG A 115 3.81 -6.90 17.93
CA ARG A 115 3.72 -7.77 19.12
C ARG A 115 4.01 -6.98 20.39
N ALA A 116 5.10 -6.21 20.42
CA ALA A 116 5.46 -5.41 21.58
C ALA A 116 4.39 -4.35 21.93
N GLU A 117 3.78 -3.72 20.93
CA GLU A 117 2.74 -2.71 21.13
C GLU A 117 1.41 -3.31 21.61
N LEU A 118 1.00 -4.47 21.07
CA LEU A 118 -0.20 -5.19 21.52
C LEU A 118 -0.04 -5.77 22.93
N ASP A 119 1.18 -6.17 23.31
CA ASP A 119 1.50 -6.72 24.63
C ASP A 119 1.71 -5.61 25.70
N ALA A 120 1.67 -4.33 25.31
CA ALA A 120 1.91 -3.22 26.23
C ALA A 120 0.74 -3.05 27.23
N PRO A 121 0.99 -2.80 28.53
CA PRO A 121 -0.08 -2.62 29.53
C PRO A 121 -1.04 -1.45 29.24
N ALA A 122 -0.55 -0.44 28.53
CA ALA A 122 -1.34 0.72 28.12
C ALA A 122 -2.19 0.46 26.87
N TYR A 123 -1.98 -0.66 26.16
CA TYR A 123 -2.73 -0.97 24.96
C TYR A 123 -4.23 -1.12 25.27
N ARG A 124 -5.05 -0.57 24.38
CA ARG A 124 -6.51 -0.68 24.43
C ARG A 124 -6.94 -1.25 23.10
N CYS A 125 -7.59 -2.41 23.16
CA CYS A 125 -8.00 -3.13 21.97
C CYS A 125 -9.10 -2.34 21.24
N GLU A 126 -8.78 -1.93 20.03
CA GLU A 126 -9.72 -1.36 19.05
C GLU A 126 -9.44 -2.02 17.69
N PRO A 127 -10.43 -2.14 16.78
CA PRO A 127 -10.18 -2.67 15.44
C PRO A 127 -9.08 -1.89 14.69
N ILE A 128 -8.10 -2.62 14.15
CA ILE A 128 -7.01 -2.05 13.37
C ILE A 128 -7.35 -2.12 11.87
N ASN A 129 -7.17 -1.03 11.13
CA ASN A 129 -7.21 -1.07 9.67
C ASN A 129 -5.81 -1.35 9.10
N LEU A 130 -5.65 -2.51 8.45
CA LEU A 130 -4.42 -2.93 7.79
C LEU A 130 -4.42 -2.49 6.33
N GLY A 131 -3.41 -1.70 5.98
CA GLY A 131 -3.18 -1.24 4.61
C GLY A 131 -3.92 0.04 4.23
N SER A 132 -4.23 0.90 5.19
CA SER A 132 -4.92 2.17 4.95
C SER A 132 -4.13 3.11 4.01
N ALA A 133 -2.85 3.34 4.29
CA ALA A 133 -2.02 4.30 3.57
C ALA A 133 -1.15 3.66 2.47
N THR A 134 -1.12 2.33 2.42
CA THR A 134 -0.44 1.54 1.39
C THR A 134 -1.09 0.18 1.31
N ASP A 135 -1.14 -0.43 0.14
CA ASP A 135 -1.65 -1.79 0.04
C ASP A 135 -0.69 -2.79 0.69
N ALA A 136 -1.16 -3.49 1.73
CA ALA A 136 -0.38 -4.51 2.43
C ALA A 136 0.00 -5.68 1.49
N TYR A 137 -0.79 -5.93 0.44
CA TYR A 137 -0.58 -6.99 -0.54
C TYR A 137 -0.03 -6.50 -1.89
N GLN A 138 0.62 -5.33 -1.90
CA GLN A 138 1.32 -4.81 -3.07
C GLN A 138 2.42 -5.77 -3.57
N PRO A 139 2.90 -5.67 -4.82
CA PRO A 139 3.80 -6.66 -5.42
C PRO A 139 5.01 -7.10 -4.58
N ILE A 140 5.64 -6.19 -3.82
CA ILE A 140 6.80 -6.51 -2.97
C ILE A 140 6.46 -7.42 -1.78
N GLU A 141 5.20 -7.51 -1.36
CA GLU A 141 4.74 -8.44 -0.31
C GLU A 141 5.04 -9.90 -0.67
N ARG A 142 5.12 -10.25 -1.96
CA ARG A 142 5.52 -11.61 -2.38
C ARG A 142 6.92 -11.98 -1.90
N ARG A 143 7.83 -11.00 -1.79
CA ARG A 143 9.21 -11.21 -1.32
C ARG A 143 9.30 -11.13 0.20
N TYR A 144 8.62 -10.14 0.80
CA TYR A 144 8.83 -9.81 2.21
C TYR A 144 7.92 -10.58 3.18
N GLY A 145 6.71 -10.95 2.75
CA GLY A 145 5.79 -11.74 3.58
C GLY A 145 5.39 -11.06 4.90
N LEU A 146 5.48 -9.73 5.01
CA LEU A 146 5.24 -9.02 6.28
C LEU A 146 3.77 -9.05 6.66
N THR A 147 2.88 -8.93 5.68
CA THR A 147 1.44 -8.93 5.93
C THR A 147 0.98 -10.22 6.58
N ARG A 148 1.49 -11.37 6.10
CA ARG A 148 1.22 -12.67 6.74
C ARG A 148 1.71 -12.70 8.20
N LYS A 149 2.95 -12.27 8.45
CA LYS A 149 3.51 -12.20 9.82
C LYS A 149 2.69 -11.30 10.74
N LEU A 150 2.18 -10.18 10.23
CA LEU A 150 1.29 -9.30 11.00
C LEU A 150 -0.04 -9.98 11.33
N ILE A 151 -0.62 -10.71 10.37
CA ILE A 151 -1.85 -11.50 10.59
C ILE A 151 -1.60 -12.58 11.65
N GLU A 152 -0.46 -13.28 11.63
CA GLU A 152 -0.09 -14.27 12.64
C GLU A 152 -0.02 -13.65 14.04
N VAL A 153 0.61 -12.47 14.18
CA VAL A 153 0.67 -11.72 15.45
C VAL A 153 -0.72 -11.32 15.93
N MET A 154 -1.55 -10.74 15.05
CA MET A 154 -2.92 -10.34 15.39
C MET A 154 -3.78 -11.55 15.76
N SER A 155 -3.63 -12.66 15.04
CA SER A 155 -4.32 -13.92 15.32
C SER A 155 -3.97 -14.46 16.70
N ALA A 156 -2.68 -14.48 17.05
CA ALA A 156 -2.22 -14.95 18.35
C ALA A 156 -2.73 -14.10 19.53
N ARG A 157 -3.06 -12.82 19.29
CA ARG A 157 -3.62 -11.89 20.30
C ARG A 157 -5.14 -11.73 20.20
N ARG A 158 -5.79 -12.45 19.28
CA ARG A 158 -7.21 -12.26 18.93
C ARG A 158 -7.57 -10.78 18.66
N GLN A 159 -6.62 -10.04 18.11
CA GLN A 159 -6.78 -8.63 17.80
C GLN A 159 -7.74 -8.48 16.62
N PRO A 160 -8.86 -7.74 16.73
CA PRO A 160 -9.74 -7.48 15.60
C PRO A 160 -9.08 -6.53 14.59
N PHE A 161 -9.31 -6.78 13.30
CA PHE A 161 -8.78 -5.92 12.24
C PHE A 161 -9.61 -5.98 10.95
N THR A 162 -9.39 -5.02 10.08
CA THR A 162 -9.88 -5.02 8.71
C THR A 162 -8.70 -4.94 7.75
N ILE A 163 -8.83 -5.49 6.55
CA ILE A 163 -7.82 -5.35 5.49
C ILE A 163 -8.45 -4.59 4.34
N VAL A 164 -7.74 -3.64 3.76
CA VAL A 164 -8.09 -3.06 2.45
C VAL A 164 -7.03 -3.43 1.42
N THR A 165 -7.46 -3.95 0.25
CA THR A 165 -6.52 -4.32 -0.81
C THR A 165 -7.13 -4.28 -2.22
N LYS A 166 -6.26 -4.13 -3.22
CA LYS A 166 -6.52 -4.31 -4.66
C LYS A 166 -5.87 -5.57 -5.22
N SER A 167 -5.21 -6.35 -4.37
CA SER A 167 -4.37 -7.48 -4.78
C SER A 167 -5.07 -8.80 -4.56
N SER A 168 -4.88 -9.74 -5.48
CA SER A 168 -5.31 -11.13 -5.29
C SER A 168 -4.37 -11.95 -4.41
N LEU A 169 -3.24 -11.39 -3.98
CA LEU A 169 -2.26 -12.09 -3.12
C LEU A 169 -2.84 -12.42 -1.75
N ILE A 170 -3.87 -11.70 -1.30
CA ILE A 170 -4.61 -12.00 -0.06
C ILE A 170 -5.15 -13.44 0.00
N GLU A 171 -5.40 -14.08 -1.15
CA GLU A 171 -5.83 -15.47 -1.21
C GLU A 171 -4.82 -16.45 -0.58
N ARG A 172 -3.53 -16.08 -0.55
CA ARG A 172 -2.47 -16.86 0.10
C ARG A 172 -2.74 -17.07 1.59
N ASP A 173 -3.35 -16.08 2.25
CA ASP A 173 -3.50 -16.05 3.70
C ASP A 173 -4.93 -16.44 4.15
N ILE A 174 -5.74 -17.04 3.26
CA ILE A 174 -7.08 -17.55 3.59
C ILE A 174 -7.03 -18.54 4.77
N ASP A 175 -5.96 -19.33 4.87
CA ASP A 175 -5.74 -20.28 5.97
C ASP A 175 -5.69 -19.62 7.34
N LEU A 176 -5.21 -18.37 7.42
CA LEU A 176 -5.22 -17.56 8.65
C LEU A 176 -6.50 -16.74 8.80
N LEU A 177 -7.02 -16.20 7.69
CA LEU A 177 -8.16 -15.29 7.70
C LEU A 177 -9.49 -16.00 7.96
N ALA A 178 -9.71 -17.21 7.43
CA ALA A 178 -10.97 -17.93 7.61
C ALA A 178 -11.26 -18.30 9.08
N PRO A 179 -10.30 -18.81 9.88
CA PRO A 179 -10.50 -18.98 11.32
C PRO A 179 -10.87 -17.68 12.05
N LEU A 180 -10.17 -16.58 11.77
CA LEU A 180 -10.44 -15.27 12.38
C LEU A 180 -11.83 -14.73 11.98
N ALA A 181 -12.24 -14.99 10.75
CA ALA A 181 -13.54 -14.59 10.24
C ALA A 181 -14.69 -15.32 10.96
N ARG A 182 -14.53 -16.63 11.22
CA ARG A 182 -15.49 -17.42 12.02
C ARG A 182 -15.67 -16.85 13.42
N ASP A 183 -14.59 -16.31 13.98
CA ASP A 183 -14.57 -15.67 15.31
C ASP A 183 -15.04 -14.20 15.29
N GLY A 184 -15.41 -13.66 14.11
CA GLY A 184 -15.82 -12.26 13.96
C GLY A 184 -14.69 -11.23 14.12
N LEU A 185 -13.43 -11.65 13.96
CA LEU A 185 -12.24 -10.82 14.21
C LEU A 185 -11.70 -10.13 12.94
N VAL A 186 -12.09 -10.57 11.74
CA VAL A 186 -11.59 -9.98 10.50
C VAL A 186 -12.67 -9.72 9.46
N GLY A 187 -12.54 -8.59 8.77
CA GLY A 187 -13.24 -8.27 7.53
C GLY A 187 -12.28 -7.80 6.45
N VAL A 188 -12.56 -8.15 5.20
CA VAL A 188 -11.73 -7.76 4.04
C VAL A 188 -12.51 -6.81 3.15
N TYR A 189 -11.88 -5.72 2.72
CA TYR A 189 -12.40 -4.78 1.75
C TYR A 189 -11.56 -4.87 0.48
N VAL A 190 -12.18 -5.29 -0.62
CA VAL A 190 -11.52 -5.33 -1.94
C VAL A 190 -11.91 -4.06 -2.70
N THR A 191 -10.93 -3.26 -3.11
CA THR A 191 -11.22 -2.06 -3.89
C THR A 191 -11.52 -2.40 -5.35
N VAL A 192 -12.69 -1.98 -5.83
CA VAL A 192 -13.08 -2.06 -7.24
C VAL A 192 -13.35 -0.64 -7.74
N THR A 193 -12.39 -0.07 -8.46
CA THR A 193 -12.48 1.30 -9.01
C THR A 193 -13.30 1.34 -10.29
N THR A 194 -13.07 0.38 -11.18
CA THR A 194 -13.77 0.26 -12.46
C THR A 194 -13.80 -1.20 -12.89
N LEU A 195 -14.78 -1.57 -13.71
CA LEU A 195 -14.83 -2.87 -14.40
C LEU A 195 -14.19 -2.81 -15.80
N ASP A 196 -13.85 -1.61 -16.27
CA ASP A 196 -13.17 -1.40 -17.54
C ASP A 196 -11.66 -1.72 -17.40
N PRO A 197 -11.14 -2.75 -18.11
CA PRO A 197 -9.74 -3.13 -18.01
C PRO A 197 -8.79 -2.11 -18.64
N ASP A 198 -9.22 -1.33 -19.63
CA ASP A 198 -8.43 -0.25 -20.23
C ASP A 198 -8.25 0.89 -19.24
N LEU A 199 -9.33 1.31 -18.58
CA LEU A 199 -9.26 2.36 -17.58
C LEU A 199 -8.40 1.94 -16.37
N ALA A 200 -8.58 0.71 -15.89
CA ALA A 200 -7.78 0.16 -14.80
C ALA A 200 -6.27 0.15 -15.13
N ARG A 201 -5.90 -0.18 -16.38
CA ARG A 201 -4.49 -0.15 -16.84
C ARG A 201 -3.86 1.24 -16.74
N HIS A 202 -4.63 2.30 -16.97
CA HIS A 202 -4.12 3.67 -16.88
C HIS A 202 -4.07 4.18 -15.45
N TRP A 203 -5.10 3.88 -14.66
CA TRP A 203 -5.23 4.47 -13.32
C TRP A 203 -4.48 3.72 -12.23
N GLU A 204 -4.33 2.40 -12.37
CA GLU A 204 -3.79 1.51 -11.34
C GLU A 204 -2.99 0.35 -11.99
N PRO A 205 -1.93 0.69 -12.74
CA PRO A 205 -1.30 -0.18 -13.74
C PRO A 205 -0.72 -1.48 -13.18
N ARG A 206 -0.43 -1.55 -11.89
CA ARG A 206 0.18 -2.71 -11.23
C ARG A 206 -0.72 -3.37 -10.20
N ALA A 207 -1.96 -2.89 -10.02
CA ALA A 207 -2.97 -3.56 -9.23
C ALA A 207 -3.54 -4.78 -9.99
N ALA A 208 -4.22 -5.70 -9.29
CA ALA A 208 -4.86 -6.83 -9.97
C ALA A 208 -5.94 -6.31 -10.92
N ALA A 209 -6.11 -6.95 -12.09
CA ALA A 209 -7.15 -6.56 -13.04
C ALA A 209 -8.57 -6.64 -12.41
N PRO A 210 -9.55 -5.84 -12.86
CA PRO A 210 -10.90 -5.82 -12.27
C PRO A 210 -11.55 -7.20 -12.13
N TRP A 211 -11.54 -7.99 -13.21
CA TRP A 211 -12.08 -9.36 -13.19
C TRP A 211 -11.37 -10.25 -12.16
N ARG A 212 -10.07 -10.06 -11.94
CA ARG A 212 -9.29 -10.82 -10.96
C ARG A 212 -9.68 -10.46 -9.55
N ARG A 213 -10.03 -9.19 -9.27
CA ARG A 213 -10.56 -8.75 -7.97
C ARG A 213 -11.93 -9.34 -7.69
N LEU A 214 -12.81 -9.41 -8.70
CA LEU A 214 -14.10 -10.11 -8.57
C LEU A 214 -13.93 -11.59 -8.22
N GLN A 215 -12.96 -12.26 -8.85
CA GLN A 215 -12.60 -13.63 -8.49
C GLN A 215 -12.07 -13.75 -7.05
N THR A 216 -11.24 -12.80 -6.61
CA THR A 216 -10.75 -12.73 -5.23
C THR A 216 -11.91 -12.60 -4.25
N ILE A 217 -12.86 -11.69 -4.51
CA ILE A 217 -14.06 -11.51 -3.68
C ILE A 217 -14.81 -12.84 -3.55
N ARG A 218 -15.07 -13.52 -4.68
CA ARG A 218 -15.76 -14.81 -4.66
C ARG A 218 -15.03 -15.84 -3.81
N ARG A 219 -13.72 -16.01 -3.99
CA ARG A 219 -12.90 -16.99 -3.23
C ARG A 219 -12.89 -16.71 -1.73
N LEU A 220 -12.74 -15.44 -1.35
CA LEU A 220 -12.79 -15.04 0.05
C LEU A 220 -14.17 -15.34 0.67
N ARG A 221 -15.26 -15.06 -0.07
CA ARG A 221 -16.63 -15.38 0.37
C ARG A 221 -16.86 -16.89 0.50
N GLU A 222 -16.39 -17.68 -0.46
CA GLU A 222 -16.45 -19.15 -0.43
C GLU A 222 -15.70 -19.72 0.79
N ALA A 223 -14.62 -19.07 1.22
CA ALA A 223 -13.89 -19.42 2.44
C ALA A 223 -14.54 -18.93 3.75
N GLY A 224 -15.72 -18.30 3.69
CA GLY A 224 -16.45 -17.79 4.85
C GLY A 224 -15.95 -16.44 5.39
N ILE A 225 -15.08 -15.73 4.67
CA ILE A 225 -14.55 -14.43 5.10
C ILE A 225 -15.57 -13.32 4.77
N PRO A 226 -15.92 -12.42 5.72
CA PRO A 226 -16.68 -11.21 5.42
C PRO A 226 -15.93 -10.33 4.41
N VAL A 227 -16.57 -10.03 3.28
CA VAL A 227 -15.97 -9.19 2.24
C VAL A 227 -16.89 -8.01 1.95
N GLY A 228 -16.35 -6.80 2.07
CA GLY A 228 -16.92 -5.57 1.55
C GLY A 228 -16.24 -5.16 0.24
N VAL A 229 -16.92 -4.32 -0.54
CA VAL A 229 -16.34 -3.68 -1.72
C VAL A 229 -16.16 -2.20 -1.43
N SER A 230 -14.94 -1.69 -1.62
CA SER A 230 -14.69 -0.25 -1.61
C SER A 230 -14.77 0.26 -3.04
N LEU A 231 -15.75 1.11 -3.32
CA LEU A 231 -15.83 1.88 -4.56
C LEU A 231 -14.97 3.14 -4.37
N ALA A 232 -14.04 3.37 -5.30
CA ALA A 232 -13.09 4.47 -5.28
C ALA A 232 -13.11 5.20 -6.61
#